data_AF-A0A660RAA3-F1
#
_entry.id   AF-A0A660RAA3-F1
#
_cell.length_a   1.000
_cell.length_b   1.000
_cell.length_c   1.000
_cell.angle_alpha   90.00
_cell.angle_beta   90.00
_cell.angle_gamma   90.00
#
_symmetry.space_group_name_H-M   'P 1'
#
loop_
_entity.id
_entity.type
_entity.pdbx_description
1 polymer ?
#
loop_
_entity_poly.entity_id
_entity_poly.type
_entity_poly.pdbx_seq_one_letter_code
_entity_poly.pdbx_strand_id
1 'polypeptide(L)'
;MPEFRKDPVVKRWVIIATERAKRPHDFARVKEEVKTTFCPFDYGNEHVTPPEIFAFRPPDTEPNTPGWWVRVVPNKFPAVNP
;
A
#
# COMPACT_ATOMS: atom_id res chain seq x y z
N MET A 1 -14.20 2.38 -30.33
CA MET A 1 -13.45 1.39 -31.13
C MET A 1 -12.40 0.71 -30.25
N PRO A 2 -12.43 -0.64 -30.13
CA PRO A 2 -11.40 -1.38 -29.42
C PRO A 2 -10.11 -1.46 -30.23
N GLU A 3 -8.96 -1.40 -29.57
CA GLU A 3 -7.64 -1.46 -30.21
C GLU A 3 -6.62 -2.26 -29.40
N PHE A 4 -5.57 -2.72 -30.07
CA PHE A 4 -4.39 -3.31 -29.45
C PHE A 4 -3.29 -2.27 -29.32
N ARG A 5 -2.71 -2.13 -28.12
CA ARG A 5 -1.49 -1.35 -27.90
C ARG A 5 -0.37 -2.24 -27.38
N LYS A 6 0.86 -2.01 -27.80
CA LYS A 6 2.04 -2.72 -27.29
C LYS A 6 2.70 -1.86 -26.22
N ASP A 7 2.86 -2.42 -25.04
CA ASP A 7 3.59 -1.79 -23.94
C ASP A 7 5.11 -1.94 -24.20
N PRO A 8 5.88 -0.85 -24.32
CA PRO A 8 7.32 -0.94 -24.57
C PRO A 8 8.13 -1.37 -23.35
N VAL A 9 7.59 -1.21 -22.13
CA VAL A 9 8.27 -1.55 -20.86
C VAL A 9 8.18 -3.05 -20.61
N VAL A 10 6.96 -3.61 -20.62
CA VAL A 10 6.73 -5.04 -20.36
C VAL A 10 6.59 -5.88 -21.64
N LYS A 11 6.70 -5.26 -22.82
CA LYS A 11 6.73 -5.90 -24.15
C LYS A 11 5.51 -6.78 -24.48
N ARG A 12 4.38 -6.52 -23.85
CA ARG A 12 3.11 -7.25 -24.06
C ARG A 12 2.10 -6.43 -24.83
N TRP A 13 1.18 -7.11 -25.51
CA TRP A 13 0.00 -6.47 -26.09
C TRP A 13 -1.08 -6.31 -25.02
N VAL A 14 -1.75 -5.16 -25.02
CA VAL A 14 -2.91 -4.85 -24.19
C VAL A 14 -4.08 -4.48 -25.09
N ILE A 15 -5.28 -4.87 -24.67
CA ILE A 15 -6.52 -4.53 -25.36
C ILE A 15 -7.14 -3.32 -24.66
N ILE A 16 -7.37 -2.24 -25.40
CA ILE A 16 -8.12 -1.08 -24.92
C ILE A 16 -9.53 -1.14 -25.52
N ALA A 17 -10.54 -1.34 -24.68
CA ALA A 17 -11.93 -1.47 -25.09
C ALA A 17 -12.86 -0.74 -24.11
N THR A 18 -12.93 0.59 -24.22
CA THR A 18 -13.67 1.48 -23.29
C THR A 18 -15.15 1.15 -23.16
N GLU A 19 -15.79 0.66 -24.23
CA GLU A 19 -17.20 0.25 -24.24
C GLU A 19 -17.51 -0.90 -23.29
N ARG A 20 -16.51 -1.70 -22.87
CA ARG A 20 -16.71 -2.78 -21.88
C ARG A 20 -17.17 -2.27 -20.51
N ALA A 21 -16.84 -1.03 -20.16
CA ALA A 21 -17.27 -0.42 -18.89
C ALA A 21 -18.79 -0.16 -18.83
N LYS A 22 -19.49 -0.17 -19.98
CA LYS A 22 -20.96 0.02 -20.06
C LYS A 22 -21.75 -1.27 -19.86
N ARG A 23 -21.07 -2.42 -19.73
CA ARG A 23 -21.75 -3.71 -19.53
C ARG A 23 -22.43 -3.72 -18.16
N PRO A 24 -23.62 -4.34 -18.04
CA PRO A 24 -24.23 -4.59 -16.75
C PRO A 24 -23.26 -5.29 -15.81
N HIS A 25 -23.12 -4.76 -14.60
CA HIS A 25 -22.40 -5.39 -13.51
C HIS A 25 -23.44 -5.88 -12.51
N ASP A 26 -24.02 -7.06 -12.76
CA ASP A 26 -25.14 -7.62 -11.98
C ASP A 26 -24.74 -7.99 -10.53
N PHE A 27 -23.45 -7.92 -10.21
CA PHE A 27 -22.93 -8.18 -8.87
C PHE A 27 -22.62 -6.85 -8.17
N ALA A 28 -23.28 -6.62 -7.03
CA ALA A 28 -23.01 -5.48 -6.19
C ALA A 28 -21.55 -5.50 -5.70
N ARG A 29 -20.88 -4.35 -5.77
CA ARG A 29 -19.62 -4.17 -5.03
C ARG A 29 -19.96 -4.19 -3.55
N VAL A 30 -19.44 -5.20 -2.84
CA VAL A 30 -19.47 -5.20 -1.38
C VAL A 30 -18.77 -3.93 -0.93
N LYS A 31 -19.51 -3.02 -0.28
CA LYS A 31 -18.89 -1.90 0.41
C LYS A 31 -18.07 -2.50 1.53
N GLU A 32 -16.76 -2.38 1.46
CA GLU A 32 -15.92 -2.72 2.60
C GLU A 32 -16.33 -1.82 3.78
N GLU A 33 -16.79 -2.44 4.87
CA GLU A 33 -16.94 -1.74 6.13
C GLU A 33 -15.55 -1.32 6.59
N VAL A 34 -15.33 -0.01 6.74
CA VAL A 34 -14.11 0.51 7.33
C VAL A 34 -14.17 0.18 8.82
N LYS A 35 -13.60 -0.97 9.21
CA LYS A 35 -13.38 -1.30 10.61
C LYS A 35 -12.23 -0.43 11.10
N THR A 36 -12.54 0.61 11.88
CA THR A 36 -11.53 1.38 12.62
C THR A 36 -11.05 0.57 13.82
N THR A 37 -10.27 -0.47 13.53
CA THR A 37 -9.58 -1.28 14.53
C THR A 37 -8.16 -0.74 14.73
N PHE A 38 -7.53 -1.12 15.85
CA PHE A 38 -6.11 -0.93 16.12
C PHE A 38 -5.22 -1.13 14.88
N CYS A 39 -4.44 -0.11 14.53
CA CYS A 39 -3.47 -0.14 13.44
C CYS A 39 -2.04 -0.03 14.00
N PRO A 40 -1.17 -1.04 13.78
CA PRO A 40 0.22 -1.01 14.23
C PRO A 40 1.07 0.11 13.63
N PHE A 41 0.66 0.68 12.51
CA PHE A 41 1.42 1.74 11.81
C PHE A 41 0.99 3.15 12.21
N ASP A 42 -0.07 3.28 13.00
CA ASP A 42 -0.49 4.58 13.51
C ASP A 42 0.54 5.14 14.49
N TYR A 43 0.50 6.46 14.64
CA TYR A 43 1.34 7.20 15.55
C TYR A 43 1.04 6.82 17.02
N GLY A 44 2.07 6.61 17.83
CA GLY A 44 1.94 6.12 19.22
C GLY A 44 1.97 4.60 19.36
N ASN A 45 1.87 3.85 18.26
CA ASN A 45 1.92 2.39 18.22
C ASN A 45 3.31 1.86 17.79
N GLU A 46 4.37 2.64 17.96
CA GLU A 46 5.72 2.28 17.51
C GLU A 46 6.22 0.96 18.15
N HIS A 47 5.80 0.71 19.38
CA HIS A 47 6.13 -0.48 20.17
C HIS A 47 5.56 -1.80 19.62
N VAL A 48 4.58 -1.76 18.71
CA VAL A 48 4.04 -2.99 18.07
C VAL A 48 4.62 -3.28 16.69
N THR A 49 5.45 -2.38 16.17
CA THR A 49 6.24 -2.60 14.95
C THR A 49 7.62 -3.16 15.28
N PRO A 50 8.27 -3.91 14.38
CA PRO A 50 9.69 -4.20 14.51
C PRO A 50 10.50 -2.91 14.62
N PRO A 51 11.69 -2.93 15.28
CA PRO A 51 12.51 -1.74 15.43
C PRO A 51 12.81 -1.10 14.09
N GLU A 52 12.62 0.21 14.00
CA GLU A 52 12.90 0.94 12.78
C GLU A 52 14.39 0.93 12.43
N ILE A 53 14.68 0.85 11.14
CA ILE A 53 16.05 0.89 10.59
C ILE A 53 16.42 2.30 10.12
N PHE A 54 15.42 3.16 9.89
CA PHE A 54 15.59 4.56 9.49
C PHE A 54 14.30 5.33 9.78
N ALA A 55 14.39 6.63 10.06
CA ALA A 55 13.22 7.50 10.12
C ALA A 55 13.56 8.95 9.79
N PHE A 56 12.58 9.66 9.23
CA PHE A 56 12.62 11.11 9.10
C PHE A 56 11.89 11.72 10.29
N ARG A 57 12.62 12.50 11.11
CA ARG A 57 12.13 13.12 12.34
C ARG A 57 12.97 14.35 12.73
N PRO A 58 12.50 15.22 13.65
CA PRO A 58 13.32 16.27 14.24
C PRO A 58 14.55 15.72 14.99
N PRO A 59 15.67 16.47 15.09
CA PRO A 59 16.91 16.00 15.70
C PRO A 59 16.76 15.52 17.16
N ASP A 60 15.83 16.11 17.90
CA ASP A 60 15.65 15.88 19.34
C ASP A 60 14.58 14.82 19.66
N THR A 61 14.40 13.84 18.77
CA THR A 61 13.41 12.76 18.96
C THR A 61 14.06 11.39 18.91
N GLU A 62 13.58 10.48 19.76
CA GLU A 62 14.20 9.17 19.95
C GLU A 62 13.74 8.14 18.90
N PRO A 63 14.53 7.10 18.65
CA PRO A 63 14.12 5.95 17.88
C PRO A 63 12.94 5.18 18.51
N ASN A 64 12.04 4.68 17.68
CA ASN A 64 10.86 3.90 18.08
C ASN A 64 9.92 4.64 19.04
N THR A 65 9.93 5.98 19.00
CA THR A 65 9.00 6.83 19.75
C THR A 65 8.22 7.73 18.80
N PRO A 66 7.08 8.29 19.26
CA PRO A 66 6.45 9.43 18.63
C PRO A 66 7.46 10.54 18.27
N GLY A 67 7.19 11.24 17.17
CA GLY A 67 7.98 12.40 16.72
C GLY A 67 8.41 12.33 15.25
N TRP A 68 8.04 11.27 14.55
CA TRP A 68 8.44 11.00 13.16
C TRP A 68 7.42 11.48 12.13
N TRP A 69 7.92 11.83 10.94
CA TRP A 69 7.09 12.02 9.74
C TRP A 69 6.94 10.71 8.96
N VAL A 70 8.03 9.95 8.85
CA VAL A 70 8.06 8.64 8.19
C VAL A 70 9.03 7.71 8.91
N ARG A 71 8.64 6.44 9.10
CA ARG A 71 9.51 5.36 9.60
C ARG A 71 9.72 4.29 8.53
N VAL A 72 10.92 3.74 8.49
CA VAL A 72 11.26 2.54 7.73
C VAL A 72 11.45 1.41 8.74
N VAL A 73 10.54 0.44 8.73
CA VAL A 73 10.57 -0.71 9.63
C VAL A 73 10.70 -2.00 8.81
N PRO A 74 11.42 -3.02 9.32
CA PRO A 74 11.40 -4.35 8.72
C PRO A 74 9.98 -4.89 8.64
N ASN A 75 9.67 -5.63 7.58
CA ASN A 75 8.41 -6.36 7.52
C ASN A 75 8.45 -7.51 8.55
N LYS A 76 7.50 -7.51 9.49
CA LYS A 76 7.36 -8.56 10.52
C LYS A 76 7.09 -9.95 9.92
N PHE A 77 6.46 -9.99 8.75
CA PHE A 77 6.16 -11.20 7.98
C PHE A 77 6.79 -11.08 6.59
N PRO A 78 8.13 -11.16 6.49
CA PRO A 78 8.82 -10.89 5.24
C PRO A 78 8.54 -12.00 4.22
N ALA A 79 8.42 -11.62 2.95
CA ALA A 79 8.21 -12.57 1.86
C ALA A 79 9.45 -13.44 1.55
N VAL A 80 10.63 -12.96 1.95
CA VAL A 80 11.92 -13.62 1.79
C VAL A 80 12.75 -13.40 3.04
N ASN A 81 13.61 -14.36 3.38
CA ASN A 81 14.63 -14.15 4.39
C ASN A 81 15.80 -13.40 3.76
N PRO A 82 16.26 -12.30 4.37
CA PRO A 82 17.44 -11.58 3.91
C PRO A 82 18.72 -12.39 4.10
#